data_AF-A0A259E2I3-F1
#
_entry.id   AF-A0A259E2I3-F1
#
_cell.length_a   1.000
_cell.length_b   1.000
_cell.length_c   1.000
_cell.angle_alpha   90.00
_cell.angle_beta   90.00
_cell.angle_gamma   90.00
#
_symmetry.space_group_name_H-M   'P 1'
#
loop_
_entity.id
_entity.type
_entity.pdbx_description
1 polymer ?
#
loop_
_entity_poly.entity_id
_entity_poly.type
_entity_poly.pdbx_seq_one_letter_code
_entity_poly.pdbx_strand_id
1 'polypeptide(L)'
;MAKNLEEVINANGNVVEMLRNSQLGAYVYPVVAPEFSNWRSEQWAWQHSAVLFDQSHHMVNLYIRGKDAHKLLSDTMINSSKGWSVNKAKQYVPTTPYGHVIGDGIIFWEEEQS
;
A
#
# COMPACT_ATOMS: atom_id res chain seq x y z
N MET A 1 3.98 12.46 25.29
CA MET A 1 3.61 12.15 23.90
C MET A 1 2.49 11.12 23.93
N ALA A 2 1.51 11.24 23.04
CA ALA A 2 0.50 10.20 22.84
C ALA A 2 1.18 8.90 22.39
N LYS A 3 0.63 7.76 22.80
CA LYS A 3 1.22 6.42 22.57
C LYS A 3 0.54 5.63 21.46
N ASN A 4 -0.62 6.07 21.01
CA ASN A 4 -1.44 5.43 19.99
C ASN A 4 -2.31 6.48 19.28
N LEU A 5 -2.96 6.08 18.18
CA LEU A 5 -3.82 6.96 17.38
C LEU A 5 -5.02 7.50 18.16
N GLU A 6 -5.61 6.68 19.05
CA GLU A 6 -6.78 7.05 19.85
C GLU A 6 -6.46 8.23 20.80
N GLU A 7 -5.32 8.18 21.49
CA GLU A 7 -4.84 9.27 22.33
C GLU A 7 -4.56 10.56 21.53
N VAL A 8 -4.05 10.43 20.29
CA VAL A 8 -3.83 11.58 19.40
C VAL A 8 -5.16 12.22 19.01
N ILE A 9 -6.15 11.42 18.59
CA ILE A 9 -7.47 11.92 18.19
C ILE A 9 -8.16 12.63 19.36
N ASN A 10 -8.18 11.98 20.53
CA ASN A 10 -8.83 12.53 21.73
C ASN A 10 -8.19 13.84 22.21
N ALA A 11 -6.88 14.04 21.97
CA ALA A 11 -6.18 15.27 22.34
C ALA A 11 -6.42 16.44 21.38
N ASN A 12 -6.83 16.21 20.12
CA ASN A 12 -6.94 17.24 19.09
C ASN A 12 -8.38 17.68 18.77
N GLY A 13 -9.39 16.90 19.19
CA GLY A 13 -10.81 17.21 18.99
C GLY A 13 -11.26 17.09 17.53
N ASN A 14 -10.90 18.05 16.66
CA ASN A 14 -11.24 18.01 15.24
C ASN A 14 -10.16 17.29 14.42
N VAL A 15 -10.45 16.04 14.02
CA VAL A 15 -9.52 15.21 13.24
C VAL A 15 -9.20 15.79 11.86
N VAL A 16 -10.17 16.45 11.19
CA VAL A 16 -9.96 17.04 9.87
C VAL A 16 -9.00 18.21 9.95
N GLU A 17 -9.17 19.09 10.94
CA GLU A 17 -8.28 20.22 11.17
C GLU A 17 -6.87 19.74 11.53
N MET A 18 -6.76 18.71 12.38
CA MET A 18 -5.48 18.09 12.71
C MET A 18 -4.74 17.56 11.47
N LEU A 19 -5.43 16.79 10.62
CA LEU A 19 -4.81 16.20 9.42
C LEU A 19 -4.42 17.26 8.40
N ARG A 20 -5.26 18.29 8.17
CA ARG A 20 -4.98 19.37 7.21
C ARG A 20 -3.84 20.30 7.64
N ASN A 21 -3.55 20.35 8.94
CA ASN A 21 -2.48 21.18 9.52
C ASN A 21 -1.31 20.34 10.08
N SER A 22 -1.23 19.06 9.69
CA SER A 22 -0.15 18.17 10.11
C SER A 22 1.23 18.71 9.67
N GLN A 23 2.22 18.57 10.53
CA GLN A 23 3.60 19.02 10.29
C GLN A 23 4.49 17.92 9.68
N LEU A 24 3.90 16.85 9.12
CA LEU A 24 4.62 15.71 8.54
C LEU A 24 5.47 16.10 7.31
N GLY A 25 5.14 17.20 6.64
CA GLY A 25 5.82 17.64 5.42
C GLY A 25 5.32 16.91 4.16
N ALA A 26 6.16 16.83 3.14
CA ALA A 26 5.81 16.22 1.85
C ALA A 26 5.71 14.69 1.94
N TYR A 27 4.82 14.10 1.14
CA TYR A 27 4.84 12.67 0.85
C TYR A 27 5.89 12.40 -0.24
N VAL A 28 7.05 11.91 0.18
CA VAL A 28 8.23 11.77 -0.68
C VAL A 28 8.31 10.38 -1.28
N TYR A 29 8.66 10.28 -2.56
CA TYR A 29 9.18 9.05 -3.18
C TYR A 29 10.68 8.99 -2.92
N PRO A 30 11.16 8.15 -1.98
CA PRO A 30 12.50 8.29 -1.43
C PRO A 30 13.54 7.55 -2.28
N VAL A 31 14.82 7.87 -2.03
CA VAL A 31 16.04 7.20 -2.51
C VAL A 31 16.29 7.33 -4.02
N VAL A 32 15.34 6.97 -4.87
CA VAL A 32 15.48 7.06 -6.33
C VAL A 32 15.70 8.51 -6.74
N ALA A 33 16.63 8.76 -7.65
CA ALA A 33 16.90 10.10 -8.15
C ALA A 33 15.61 10.71 -8.74
N PRO A 34 15.29 12.00 -8.46
CA PRO A 34 14.07 12.63 -8.98
C PRO A 34 13.96 12.59 -10.50
N GLU A 35 15.09 12.67 -11.21
CA GLU A 35 15.20 12.59 -12.67
C GLU A 35 16.54 11.92 -13.03
N PHE A 36 16.55 11.08 -14.07
CA PHE A 36 17.78 10.56 -14.68
C PHE A 36 18.16 11.31 -15.96
N SER A 37 17.15 11.75 -16.71
CA SER A 37 17.31 12.61 -17.89
C SER A 37 16.49 13.89 -17.73
N ASN A 38 15.17 13.78 -17.80
CA ASN A 38 14.19 14.73 -17.30
C ASN A 38 12.81 14.06 -17.31
N TRP A 39 11.92 14.48 -16.42
CA TRP A 39 10.62 13.83 -16.23
C TRP A 39 9.78 13.80 -17.52
N ARG A 40 9.85 14.83 -18.39
CA ARG A 40 9.04 14.86 -19.62
C ARG A 40 9.47 13.77 -20.60
N SER A 41 10.79 13.60 -20.78
CA SER A 41 11.33 12.55 -21.64
C SER A 41 11.09 11.15 -21.05
N GLU A 42 11.19 11.01 -19.74
CA GLU A 42 10.90 9.75 -19.03
C GLU A 42 9.41 9.36 -19.16
N GLN A 43 8.50 10.33 -19.04
CA GLN A 43 7.07 10.14 -19.31
C GLN A 43 6.82 9.78 -20.78
N TRP A 44 7.46 10.48 -21.71
CA TRP A 44 7.33 10.20 -23.15
C TRP A 44 7.80 8.78 -23.49
N ALA A 45 8.90 8.33 -22.88
CA ALA A 45 9.49 7.01 -23.10
C ALA A 45 8.56 5.85 -22.68
N TRP A 46 7.77 5.99 -21.60
CA TRP A 46 6.88 4.88 -21.21
C TRP A 46 5.78 4.62 -22.25
N GLN A 47 5.43 5.62 -23.08
CA GLN A 47 4.41 5.47 -24.15
C GLN A 47 5.01 5.11 -25.51
N HIS A 48 6.23 5.58 -25.79
CA HIS A 48 6.80 5.54 -27.14
C HIS A 48 8.07 4.67 -27.24
N SER A 49 8.56 4.14 -26.14
CA SER A 49 9.70 3.21 -26.10
C SER A 49 9.56 2.21 -24.93
N ALA A 50 10.51 2.19 -24.00
CA ALA A 50 10.51 1.35 -22.81
C ALA A 50 11.21 2.08 -21.66
N VAL A 51 10.81 1.77 -20.43
CA VAL A 51 11.36 2.36 -19.20
C VAL A 51 11.67 1.28 -18.17
N LEU A 52 12.61 1.57 -17.29
CA LEU A 52 12.85 0.81 -16.06
C LEU A 52 12.26 1.60 -14.90
N PHE A 53 11.18 1.11 -14.31
CA PHE A 53 10.65 1.67 -13.06
C PHE A 53 11.34 1.03 -11.86
N ASP A 54 12.05 1.84 -11.08
CA ASP A 54 12.60 1.41 -9.79
C ASP A 54 11.55 1.56 -8.68
N GLN A 55 10.97 0.44 -8.25
CA GLN A 55 9.93 0.40 -7.21
C GLN A 55 10.47 -0.04 -5.85
N SER A 56 11.80 -0.12 -5.68
CA SER A 56 12.43 -0.80 -4.54
C SER A 56 12.27 -0.11 -3.19
N HIS A 57 11.92 1.19 -3.17
CA HIS A 57 12.11 2.04 -1.99
C HIS A 57 10.85 2.75 -1.45
N HIS A 58 9.73 2.77 -2.18
CA HIS A 58 8.58 3.61 -1.82
C HIS A 58 7.37 2.84 -1.27
N MET A 59 7.41 1.50 -1.30
CA MET A 59 6.33 0.66 -0.78
C MET A 59 6.74 -0.04 0.51
N VAL A 60 5.74 -0.31 1.36
CA VAL A 60 5.89 -1.20 2.51
C VAL A 60 5.73 -2.65 2.02
N ASN A 61 6.71 -3.50 2.30
CA ASN A 61 6.63 -4.94 2.04
C ASN A 61 6.28 -5.70 3.31
N LEU A 62 5.23 -6.52 3.26
CA LEU A 62 4.84 -7.42 4.35
C LEU A 62 4.91 -8.87 3.89
N TYR A 63 5.73 -9.67 4.57
CA TYR A 63 5.87 -11.10 4.27
C TYR A 63 5.01 -11.91 5.24
N ILE A 64 3.90 -12.46 4.74
CA ILE A 64 2.93 -13.22 5.52
C ILE A 64 3.13 -14.71 5.23
N ARG A 65 3.40 -15.52 6.27
CA ARG A 65 3.61 -16.97 6.15
C ARG A 65 2.84 -17.75 7.19
N GLY A 66 2.54 -19.00 6.86
CA GLY A 66 1.94 -19.98 7.76
C GLY A 66 0.52 -20.39 7.36
N LYS A 67 0.04 -21.47 7.99
CA LYS A 67 -1.24 -22.15 7.69
C LYS A 67 -2.44 -21.23 7.49
N ASP A 68 -2.55 -20.17 8.29
CA ASP A 68 -3.69 -19.25 8.27
C ASP A 68 -3.48 -17.99 7.41
N ALA A 69 -2.37 -17.88 6.66
CA ALA A 69 -2.12 -16.73 5.78
C ALA A 69 -3.25 -16.53 4.76
N HIS A 70 -3.74 -17.62 4.14
CA HIS A 70 -4.88 -17.56 3.22
C HIS A 70 -6.14 -17.06 3.94
N LYS A 71 -6.39 -17.58 5.14
CA LYS A 71 -7.57 -17.26 5.95
C LYS A 71 -7.57 -15.78 6.30
N LEU A 72 -6.46 -15.26 6.83
CA LEU A 72 -6.29 -13.85 7.18
C LEU A 72 -6.65 -12.94 5.99
N LEU A 73 -6.09 -13.23 4.82
CA LEU A 73 -6.33 -12.43 3.62
C LEU A 73 -7.79 -12.53 3.17
N SER A 74 -8.38 -13.74 3.18
CA SER A 74 -9.78 -13.93 2.79
C SER A 74 -10.79 -13.29 3.74
N ASP A 75 -10.47 -13.21 5.03
CA ASP A 75 -11.35 -12.61 6.04
C ASP A 75 -11.36 -11.07 5.96
N THR A 76 -10.31 -10.47 5.37
CA THR A 76 -10.07 -9.03 5.42
C THR A 76 -10.17 -8.34 4.06
N MET A 77 -10.20 -9.08 2.95
CA MET A 77 -10.33 -8.51 1.59
C MET A 77 -11.74 -8.61 1.02
N ILE A 78 -12.12 -7.64 0.19
CA ILE A 78 -13.37 -7.72 -0.60
C ILE A 78 -13.28 -8.71 -1.77
N ASN A 79 -12.06 -9.07 -2.19
CA ASN A 79 -11.81 -9.91 -3.36
C ASN A 79 -12.27 -11.35 -3.11
N SER A 80 -12.76 -12.02 -4.17
CA SER A 80 -13.00 -13.47 -4.08
C SER A 80 -11.68 -14.25 -3.93
N SER A 81 -11.63 -15.10 -2.90
CA SER A 81 -10.55 -16.08 -2.68
C SER A 81 -10.75 -17.38 -3.47
N LYS A 82 -11.93 -17.59 -4.09
CA LYS A 82 -12.23 -18.82 -4.83
C LYS A 82 -11.26 -19.00 -6.00
N GLY A 83 -10.66 -20.18 -6.09
CA GLY A 83 -9.71 -20.53 -7.15
C GLY A 83 -8.43 -19.70 -7.15
N TRP A 84 -8.05 -19.12 -6.00
CA TRP A 84 -6.76 -18.47 -5.85
C TRP A 84 -5.67 -19.51 -5.64
N SER A 85 -4.58 -19.41 -6.40
CA SER A 85 -3.48 -20.37 -6.43
C SER A 85 -2.13 -19.65 -6.49
N VAL A 86 -1.06 -20.41 -6.26
CA VAL A 86 0.33 -19.98 -6.44
C VAL A 86 0.58 -19.36 -7.81
N ASN A 87 1.46 -18.35 -7.83
CA ASN A 87 1.83 -17.53 -8.98
C ASN A 87 0.70 -16.67 -9.55
N LYS A 88 -0.32 -16.36 -8.73
CA LYS A 88 -1.38 -15.41 -9.09
C LYS A 88 -1.46 -14.29 -8.07
N ALA A 89 -1.29 -13.06 -8.55
CA ALA A 89 -1.45 -11.86 -7.72
C ALA A 89 -2.89 -11.35 -7.71
N LYS A 90 -3.23 -10.54 -6.71
CA LYS A 90 -4.47 -9.76 -6.63
C LYS A 90 -4.15 -8.35 -6.14
N GLN A 91 -4.97 -7.37 -6.54
CA GLN A 91 -5.05 -6.10 -5.81
C GLN A 91 -5.93 -6.34 -4.58
N TYR A 92 -5.28 -6.45 -3.42
CA TYR A 92 -5.91 -6.65 -2.12
C TYR A 92 -6.53 -5.33 -1.66
N VAL A 93 -7.85 -5.34 -1.44
CA VAL A 93 -8.59 -4.14 -1.01
C VAL A 93 -9.41 -4.48 0.25
N PRO A 94 -8.95 -4.07 1.44
CA PRO A 94 -9.69 -4.22 2.68
C PRO A 94 -10.61 -3.03 2.98
N THR A 95 -11.73 -3.32 3.63
CA THR A 95 -12.68 -2.31 4.11
C THR A 95 -12.81 -2.34 5.63
N THR A 96 -13.21 -1.21 6.20
CA THR A 96 -13.69 -1.13 7.58
C THR A 96 -14.98 -1.96 7.74
N PRO A 97 -15.39 -2.27 8.98
CA PRO A 97 -16.72 -2.84 9.25
C PRO A 97 -17.89 -1.99 8.73
N TYR A 98 -17.65 -0.71 8.44
CA TYR A 98 -18.62 0.25 7.90
C TYR A 98 -18.59 0.33 6.36
N GLY A 99 -17.76 -0.46 5.69
CA GLY A 99 -17.68 -0.52 4.22
C GLY A 99 -16.76 0.51 3.56
N HIS A 100 -16.16 1.43 4.31
CA HIS A 100 -15.16 2.37 3.76
C HIS A 100 -13.83 1.66 3.49
N VAL A 101 -13.18 1.99 2.38
CA VAL A 101 -11.85 1.48 2.02
C VAL A 101 -10.81 1.95 3.03
N ILE A 102 -9.95 1.03 3.50
CA ILE A 102 -8.82 1.36 4.39
C ILE A 102 -7.59 1.75 3.55
N GLY A 103 -7.37 1.05 2.43
CA GLY A 103 -6.27 1.23 1.48
C GLY A 103 -6.26 0.06 0.50
N ASP A 104 -5.14 -0.13 -0.21
CA ASP A 104 -4.93 -1.27 -1.08
C ASP A 104 -3.44 -1.59 -1.27
N GLY A 105 -3.16 -2.76 -1.85
CA GLY A 105 -1.82 -3.18 -2.22
C GLY A 105 -1.84 -4.42 -3.12
N ILE A 106 -0.69 -4.78 -3.70
CA ILE A 106 -0.57 -6.00 -4.49
C ILE A 106 -0.16 -7.15 -3.57
N ILE A 107 -1.02 -8.17 -3.48
CA ILE A 107 -0.71 -9.41 -2.77
C ILE A 107 -0.30 -10.48 -3.77
N PHE A 108 0.86 -11.09 -3.54
CA PHE A 108 1.40 -12.18 -4.34
C PHE A 108 1.24 -13.49 -3.57
N TRP A 109 0.63 -14.49 -4.20
CA TRP A 109 0.61 -15.85 -3.65
C TRP A 109 1.84 -16.59 -4.18
N GLU A 110 2.95 -16.53 -3.44
CA GLU A 110 4.27 -16.97 -3.91
C GLU A 110 4.47 -18.48 -3.81
N GLU A 111 3.93 -19.12 -2.76
CA GLU A 111 4.12 -20.55 -2.48
C GLU A 111 2.99 -21.13 -1.62
N GLU A 112 2.87 -22.46 -1.59
CA GLU A 112 1.97 -23.14 -0.67
C GLU A 112 2.43 -22.96 0.78
N GLN A 113 1.49 -22.68 1.67
CA GLN A 113 1.78 -22.43 3.08
C GLN A 113 1.60 -23.73 3.88
N SER A 114 2.61 -24.05 4.68
CA SER A 114 2.63 -25.24 5.56
C SER A 114 2.42 -24.91 7.03
#